data_AF-A2E9V8-F1
#
_entry.id   AF-A2E9V8-F1
#
_cell.length_a   1.000
_cell.length_b   1.000
_cell.length_c   1.000
_cell.angle_alpha   90.00
_cell.angle_beta   90.00
_cell.angle_gamma   90.00
#
_symmetry.space_group_name_H-M   'P 1'
#
loop_
_entity.id
_entity.type
_entity.pdbx_description
1 polymer ?
#
loop_
_entity_poly.entity_id
_entity_poly.type
_entity_poly.pdbx_seq_one_letter_code
_entity_poly.pdbx_strand_id
1 'polypeptide(L)'
;MSSSRTDSCPFGISPNSTYSSSIIFQENFRVSTISRIFNHYIDEIDIQVNSWSIDNCDQGKCRSYERIPKIADALHNTSHGRHDKGQILLFAAGNDGEYLCDSNFQLFSIEEESMMISSTTNRGDRAFYSCRGTALICNTPSSLTSSIDLPEKPFLISTSNLSPFSLTEKFAGTSASAPIAAGVIALALQVNSNLTRRDIYYIIAMTSTKNDPFHFSWKKNSAGYLFSSVYGFGRINAGEMIEMAKKWNVVLPKQTKIFQQSYGNFKNGFCEIKFDISEDLFVETVSVDVSLYTMDYSTMLIDLISPENTISNIKTAAMIKEEGRRYNRSFLCRGFLGENAKGSWKLRIRTHILSDTNVFVNSTIKVSGTKVKPNLSMSTIHFGQNPFENYQIRTEILKDLPETINASILQRVTINNIFNKTVLIRLFASDFESKNRILLSKKNITRKGGYMEFYIPSIFVDDYCCNIICEIFEFNIIDAKKVKIQHGYNLPSNIMIYKRKYYHLIYNLYCKIEKINPEIMCSIYFANKSVSHYVYSNNGHILIECKTREKIEKIILTPVEHLDVTNVDYIVFDDVPPLPIDISYVLIAIFIILIGVFLFMKCKSKGHKVSFPYQPLI
;
A
#
# COMPACT_ATOMS: atom_id res chain seq x y z
N MET A 1 -20.40 -30.84 -5.06
CA MET A 1 -21.03 -31.32 -3.83
C MET A 1 -22.27 -30.47 -3.58
N SER A 2 -23.47 -31.02 -3.72
CA SER A 2 -24.71 -30.36 -3.27
C SER A 2 -24.87 -30.61 -1.77
N SER A 3 -24.86 -29.56 -0.95
CA SER A 3 -25.14 -29.70 0.48
C SER A 3 -26.65 -29.88 0.67
N SER A 4 -27.12 -31.13 0.62
CA SER A 4 -28.45 -31.47 1.13
C SER A 4 -28.49 -31.32 2.65
N ARG A 5 -29.63 -30.84 3.14
CA ARG A 5 -29.94 -30.52 4.54
C ARG A 5 -29.50 -31.63 5.52
N THR A 6 -28.43 -31.39 6.25
CA THR A 6 -28.20 -31.99 7.57
C THR A 6 -27.83 -30.86 8.54
N ASP A 7 -28.47 -30.81 9.70
CA ASP A 7 -28.48 -29.68 10.65
C ASP A 7 -27.13 -29.35 11.33
N SER A 8 -26.00 -29.79 10.77
CA SER A 8 -24.68 -29.74 11.41
C SER A 8 -23.52 -29.24 10.53
N CYS A 9 -23.76 -28.84 9.27
CA CYS A 9 -22.70 -28.30 8.39
C CYS A 9 -22.91 -26.82 8.06
N PRO A 10 -21.84 -25.99 8.01
CA PRO A 10 -21.92 -24.61 7.54
C PRO A 10 -22.41 -24.57 6.10
N PHE A 11 -23.31 -23.63 5.81
CA PHE A 11 -23.84 -23.43 4.47
C PHE A 11 -22.95 -22.46 3.68
N GLY A 12 -22.69 -22.80 2.42
CA GLY A 12 -22.15 -21.83 1.48
C GLY A 12 -23.14 -20.69 1.27
N ILE A 13 -22.64 -19.51 0.87
CA ILE A 13 -23.49 -18.34 0.58
C ILE A 13 -24.45 -18.64 -0.59
N SER A 14 -23.98 -19.40 -1.58
CA SER A 14 -24.75 -19.89 -2.71
C SER A 14 -24.74 -21.43 -2.72
N PRO A 15 -25.51 -22.09 -1.84
CA PRO A 15 -25.37 -23.53 -1.58
C PRO A 15 -25.80 -24.41 -2.75
N ASN A 16 -26.61 -23.87 -3.67
CA ASN A 16 -27.10 -24.57 -4.86
C ASN A 16 -26.22 -24.34 -6.11
N SER A 17 -25.13 -23.58 -5.99
CA SER A 17 -24.20 -23.40 -7.11
C SER A 17 -23.48 -24.71 -7.46
N THR A 18 -23.16 -24.89 -8.74
CA THR A 18 -22.24 -25.93 -9.19
C THR A 18 -20.80 -25.45 -9.03
N TYR A 19 -19.91 -26.34 -8.60
CA TYR A 19 -18.50 -26.03 -8.35
C TYR A 19 -17.60 -26.88 -9.26
N SER A 20 -16.58 -26.24 -9.81
CA SER A 20 -15.46 -26.88 -10.51
C SER A 20 -14.15 -26.48 -9.83
N SER A 21 -13.11 -27.29 -9.97
CA SER A 21 -11.79 -27.03 -9.40
C SER A 21 -10.69 -27.31 -10.42
N SER A 22 -9.75 -26.37 -10.55
CA SER A 22 -8.52 -26.56 -11.32
C SER A 22 -7.33 -26.67 -10.35
N ILE A 23 -6.56 -27.76 -10.45
CA ILE A 23 -5.40 -27.99 -9.58
C ILE A 23 -4.15 -27.45 -10.29
N ILE A 24 -3.49 -26.47 -9.68
CA ILE A 24 -2.39 -25.71 -10.30
C ILE A 24 -1.03 -26.03 -9.63
N PHE A 25 -1.03 -26.39 -8.34
CA PHE A 25 0.18 -26.48 -7.50
C PHE A 25 1.11 -27.67 -7.79
N GLN A 26 0.72 -28.62 -8.64
CA GLN A 26 1.58 -29.75 -9.03
C GLN A 26 2.43 -29.47 -10.28
N GLU A 27 2.07 -28.46 -11.07
CA GLU A 27 2.87 -28.01 -12.20
C GLU A 27 3.68 -26.76 -11.78
N ASN A 28 4.96 -26.71 -12.10
CA ASN A 28 5.75 -25.47 -11.99
C ASN A 28 4.93 -24.32 -12.58
N PHE A 29 4.73 -23.20 -11.85
CA PHE A 29 3.96 -22.00 -12.23
C PHE A 29 4.45 -21.34 -13.53
N ARG A 30 4.35 -22.06 -14.65
CA ARG A 30 4.76 -21.64 -15.98
C ARG A 30 3.67 -20.73 -16.53
N VAL A 31 4.10 -19.67 -17.19
CA VAL A 31 3.22 -18.71 -17.88
C VAL A 31 2.20 -19.43 -18.77
N SER A 32 2.59 -20.49 -19.48
CA SER A 32 1.69 -21.29 -20.33
C SER A 32 0.60 -22.02 -19.56
N THR A 33 0.92 -22.61 -18.40
CA THR A 33 -0.05 -23.31 -17.55
C THR A 33 -1.08 -22.32 -17.01
N ILE A 34 -0.61 -21.19 -16.47
CA ILE A 34 -1.46 -20.11 -15.96
C ILE A 34 -2.40 -19.57 -17.05
N SER A 35 -1.87 -19.33 -18.25
CA SER A 35 -2.67 -18.83 -19.37
C SER A 35 -3.77 -19.81 -19.79
N ARG A 36 -3.51 -21.12 -19.69
CA ARG A 36 -4.51 -22.17 -20.02
C ARG A 36 -5.65 -22.20 -19.01
N ILE A 37 -5.37 -21.94 -17.73
CA ILE A 37 -6.36 -22.03 -16.64
C ILE A 37 -7.44 -20.97 -16.77
N PHE A 38 -7.08 -19.73 -17.15
CA PHE A 38 -8.07 -18.66 -17.37
C PHE A 38 -9.00 -18.95 -18.55
N ASN A 39 -8.51 -19.68 -19.55
CA ASN A 39 -9.29 -20.00 -20.75
C ASN A 39 -9.96 -21.39 -20.68
N HIS A 40 -9.81 -22.11 -19.57
CA HIS A 40 -10.36 -23.45 -19.42
C HIS A 40 -11.84 -23.38 -19.07
N TYR A 41 -12.71 -23.97 -19.90
CA TYR A 41 -14.16 -23.92 -19.76
C TYR A 41 -14.69 -22.48 -19.59
N ILE A 42 -14.22 -21.59 -20.47
CA ILE A 42 -14.42 -20.15 -20.36
C ILE A 42 -15.90 -19.75 -20.50
N ASP A 43 -16.72 -20.58 -21.14
CA ASP A 43 -18.16 -20.38 -21.32
C ASP A 43 -18.99 -21.06 -20.24
N GLU A 44 -18.49 -22.15 -19.65
CA GLU A 44 -19.21 -22.92 -18.64
C GLU A 44 -18.93 -22.45 -17.21
N ILE A 45 -17.79 -21.80 -16.96
CA ILE A 45 -17.43 -21.26 -15.64
C ILE A 45 -17.83 -19.78 -15.58
N ASP A 46 -18.87 -19.48 -14.79
CA ASP A 46 -19.32 -18.10 -14.56
C ASP A 46 -18.34 -17.27 -13.72
N ILE A 47 -17.88 -17.84 -12.61
CA ILE A 47 -17.06 -17.15 -11.61
C ILE A 47 -15.84 -18.01 -11.31
N GLN A 48 -14.65 -17.43 -11.46
CA GLN A 48 -13.39 -18.05 -11.08
C GLN A 48 -12.80 -17.32 -9.86
N VAL A 49 -12.40 -18.09 -8.85
CA VAL A 49 -11.83 -17.56 -7.61
C VAL A 49 -10.37 -17.97 -7.48
N ASN A 50 -9.49 -16.98 -7.39
CA ASN A 50 -8.05 -17.14 -7.41
C ASN A 50 -7.44 -16.58 -6.12
N SER A 51 -7.09 -17.47 -5.20
CA SER A 51 -6.45 -17.14 -3.91
C SER A 51 -4.96 -17.50 -3.91
N TRP A 52 -4.29 -17.14 -4.99
CA TRP A 52 -2.87 -17.41 -5.25
C TRP A 52 -2.32 -16.30 -6.15
N SER A 53 -1.00 -16.15 -6.13
CA SER A 53 -0.27 -15.25 -7.04
C SER A 53 0.97 -15.98 -7.54
N ILE A 54 1.56 -15.48 -8.62
CA ILE A 54 2.97 -15.77 -8.90
C ILE A 54 3.71 -14.87 -7.91
N ASP A 55 4.33 -15.47 -6.88
CA ASP A 55 4.95 -14.71 -5.80
C ASP A 55 6.41 -14.41 -6.08
N ASN A 56 6.74 -13.12 -6.05
CA ASN A 56 8.08 -12.58 -5.84
C ASN A 56 8.14 -12.03 -4.40
N CYS A 57 7.26 -12.53 -3.54
CA CYS A 57 7.14 -12.15 -2.14
C CYS A 57 7.92 -13.17 -1.30
N ASP A 58 9.05 -12.77 -0.74
CA ASP A 58 9.79 -13.57 0.25
C ASP A 58 9.67 -12.89 1.62
N GLN A 59 8.98 -13.51 2.59
CA GLN A 59 8.79 -12.94 3.94
C GLN A 59 8.16 -11.51 3.92
N GLY A 60 7.11 -11.30 3.12
CA GLY A 60 6.46 -9.98 2.95
C GLY A 60 7.20 -9.01 2.01
N LYS A 61 8.24 -9.47 1.29
CA LYS A 61 9.00 -8.69 0.29
C LYS A 61 8.36 -8.74 -1.09
N CYS A 62 7.18 -8.16 -1.28
CA CYS A 62 6.57 -8.15 -2.61
C CYS A 62 7.26 -7.13 -3.53
N ARG A 63 7.99 -7.63 -4.54
CA ARG A 63 8.43 -6.81 -5.67
C ARG A 63 7.27 -6.62 -6.64
N SER A 64 7.18 -5.42 -7.19
CA SER A 64 6.15 -5.13 -8.19
C SER A 64 6.46 -5.84 -9.50
N TYR A 65 5.46 -6.54 -10.05
CA TYR A 65 5.61 -7.27 -11.29
C TYR A 65 5.61 -6.34 -12.50
N GLU A 66 6.48 -6.63 -13.45
CA GLU A 66 6.27 -6.14 -14.82
C GLU A 66 5.12 -6.93 -15.44
N ARG A 67 4.32 -6.25 -16.25
CA ARG A 67 3.22 -6.87 -16.98
C ARG A 67 3.75 -8.00 -17.86
N ILE A 68 3.15 -9.18 -17.78
CA ILE A 68 3.50 -10.35 -18.61
C ILE A 68 2.48 -10.46 -19.74
N PRO A 69 2.83 -10.11 -21.00
CA PRO A 69 1.86 -10.01 -22.10
C PRO A 69 0.99 -11.25 -22.28
N LYS A 70 1.60 -12.45 -22.24
CA LYS A 70 0.86 -13.71 -22.43
C LYS A 70 -0.20 -13.98 -21.35
N ILE A 71 0.05 -13.56 -20.10
CA ILE A 71 -0.95 -13.67 -19.02
C ILE A 71 -2.02 -12.61 -19.20
N ALA A 72 -1.64 -11.40 -19.60
CA ALA A 72 -2.59 -10.34 -19.87
C ALA A 72 -3.54 -10.70 -21.04
N ASP A 73 -3.01 -11.30 -22.11
CA ASP A 73 -3.82 -11.80 -23.23
C ASP A 73 -4.80 -12.90 -22.77
N ALA A 74 -4.34 -13.81 -21.90
CA ALA A 74 -5.20 -14.86 -21.35
C ALA A 74 -6.32 -14.28 -20.48
N LEU A 75 -6.03 -13.29 -19.63
CA LEU A 75 -7.05 -12.57 -18.87
C LEU A 75 -8.00 -11.81 -19.79
N HIS A 76 -7.47 -11.16 -20.82
CA HIS A 76 -8.29 -10.41 -21.78
C HIS A 76 -9.29 -11.33 -22.52
N ASN A 77 -8.85 -12.52 -22.92
CA ASN A 77 -9.71 -13.52 -23.58
C ASN A 77 -10.95 -13.88 -22.75
N THR A 78 -10.85 -13.85 -21.41
CA THR A 78 -12.00 -14.09 -20.52
C THR A 78 -13.14 -13.10 -20.68
N SER A 79 -12.90 -11.95 -21.34
CA SER A 79 -13.95 -11.00 -21.72
C SER A 79 -14.97 -11.59 -22.69
N HIS A 80 -14.61 -12.63 -23.43
CA HIS A 80 -15.49 -13.35 -24.36
C HIS A 80 -16.12 -14.60 -23.73
N GLY A 81 -15.71 -14.95 -22.50
CA GLY A 81 -16.30 -16.06 -21.75
C GLY A 81 -17.74 -15.79 -21.32
N ARG A 82 -18.39 -16.82 -20.81
CA ARG A 82 -19.83 -16.83 -20.48
C ARG A 82 -20.71 -16.37 -21.65
N HIS A 83 -20.39 -16.81 -22.86
CA HIS A 83 -21.06 -16.40 -24.08
C HIS A 83 -21.05 -14.87 -24.26
N ASP A 84 -19.85 -14.27 -24.29
CA ASP A 84 -19.60 -12.83 -24.44
C ASP A 84 -20.09 -11.92 -23.28
N LYS A 85 -20.54 -12.50 -22.16
CA LYS A 85 -20.84 -11.74 -20.93
C LYS A 85 -19.58 -11.39 -20.13
N GLY A 86 -18.47 -12.06 -20.42
CA GLY A 86 -17.21 -11.96 -19.71
C GLY A 86 -17.23 -12.76 -18.41
N GLN A 87 -16.29 -13.69 -18.27
CA GLN A 87 -16.08 -14.46 -17.05
C GLN A 87 -15.66 -13.54 -15.89
N ILE A 88 -16.17 -13.81 -14.69
CA ILE A 88 -15.92 -13.00 -13.49
C ILE A 88 -14.71 -13.58 -12.74
N LEU A 89 -13.61 -12.83 -12.73
CA LEU A 89 -12.35 -13.26 -12.14
C LEU A 89 -12.09 -12.56 -10.81
N LEU A 90 -12.23 -13.28 -9.70
CA LEU A 90 -11.97 -12.74 -8.36
C LEU A 90 -10.59 -13.15 -7.88
N PHE A 91 -9.83 -12.19 -7.36
CA PHE A 91 -8.51 -12.42 -6.79
C PHE A 91 -8.44 -11.94 -5.35
N ALA A 92 -7.79 -12.71 -4.50
CA ALA A 92 -7.46 -12.28 -3.15
C ALA A 92 -6.44 -11.12 -3.18
N ALA A 93 -6.69 -10.04 -2.44
CA ALA A 93 -5.85 -8.84 -2.47
C ALA A 93 -4.42 -9.03 -1.92
N GLY A 94 -4.16 -10.11 -1.16
CA GLY A 94 -2.87 -10.38 -0.51
C GLY A 94 -2.91 -10.25 1.02
N ASN A 95 -1.94 -10.88 1.68
CA ASN A 95 -1.95 -11.14 3.13
C ASN A 95 -0.78 -10.51 3.90
N ASP A 96 -0.06 -9.55 3.30
CA ASP A 96 1.14 -8.92 3.91
C ASP A 96 0.86 -7.48 4.38
N GLY A 97 -0.38 -7.19 4.77
CA GLY A 97 -0.86 -5.83 5.07
C GLY A 97 -0.09 -5.16 6.19
N GLU A 98 0.39 -5.93 7.18
CA GLU A 98 1.27 -5.50 8.25
C GLU A 98 2.66 -5.07 7.76
N TYR A 99 3.06 -5.52 6.57
CA TYR A 99 4.31 -5.16 5.92
C TYR A 99 4.16 -4.03 4.90
N LEU A 100 3.01 -3.34 4.91
CA LEU A 100 2.63 -2.31 3.94
C LEU A 100 2.54 -2.83 2.50
N CYS A 101 2.10 -4.07 2.31
CA CYS A 101 1.85 -4.55 0.95
C CYS A 101 0.86 -3.64 0.21
N ASP A 102 1.10 -3.53 -1.08
CA ASP A 102 0.25 -2.85 -2.03
C ASP A 102 -0.21 -3.89 -3.05
N SER A 103 -1.52 -4.13 -3.12
CA SER A 103 -2.09 -5.10 -4.05
C SER A 103 -1.82 -4.70 -5.49
N ASN A 104 -1.56 -3.41 -5.77
CA ASN A 104 -1.21 -2.92 -7.10
C ASN A 104 0.12 -3.51 -7.62
N PHE A 105 0.91 -4.16 -6.76
CA PHE A 105 2.16 -4.82 -7.14
C PHE A 105 1.97 -6.27 -7.58
N GLN A 106 0.76 -6.82 -7.40
CA GLN A 106 0.45 -8.17 -7.83
C GLN A 106 0.19 -8.21 -9.33
N LEU A 107 0.72 -9.24 -9.99
CA LEU A 107 0.67 -9.40 -11.45
C LEU A 107 -0.76 -9.32 -12.01
N PHE A 108 -1.74 -9.90 -11.32
CA PHE A 108 -3.11 -9.94 -11.81
C PHE A 108 -3.90 -8.65 -11.55
N SER A 109 -3.47 -7.84 -10.58
CA SER A 109 -4.18 -6.63 -10.16
C SER A 109 -4.16 -5.50 -11.20
N ILE A 110 -3.24 -5.56 -12.16
CA ILE A 110 -3.00 -4.50 -13.15
C ILE A 110 -3.91 -4.64 -14.38
N GLU A 111 -4.60 -5.77 -14.53
CA GLU A 111 -5.53 -6.04 -15.63
C GLU A 111 -6.98 -5.70 -15.24
N GLU A 112 -7.72 -5.09 -16.16
CA GLU A 112 -9.07 -4.57 -15.92
C GLU A 112 -10.11 -5.67 -15.64
N GLU A 113 -9.85 -6.88 -16.15
CA GLU A 113 -10.62 -8.10 -15.98
C GLU A 113 -10.58 -8.64 -14.54
N SER A 114 -9.54 -8.31 -13.77
CA SER A 114 -9.34 -8.79 -12.42
C SER A 114 -10.09 -7.98 -11.37
N MET A 115 -10.83 -8.66 -10.52
CA MET A 115 -11.56 -8.08 -9.39
C MET A 115 -10.86 -8.42 -8.07
N MET A 116 -10.08 -7.48 -7.54
CA MET A 116 -9.31 -7.69 -6.31
C MET A 116 -10.19 -7.51 -5.06
N ILE A 117 -10.27 -8.55 -4.23
CA ILE A 117 -11.10 -8.63 -3.02
C ILE A 117 -10.23 -8.51 -1.77
N SER A 118 -10.51 -7.48 -0.97
CA SER A 118 -9.84 -7.23 0.32
C SER A 118 -10.61 -7.82 1.50
N SER A 119 -9.99 -7.86 2.69
CA SER A 119 -10.59 -8.44 3.90
C SER A 119 -10.87 -7.41 4.99
N THR A 120 -12.04 -7.56 5.59
CA THR A 120 -12.40 -6.90 6.85
C THR A 120 -12.59 -7.90 7.98
N THR A 121 -12.57 -7.41 9.20
CA THR A 121 -13.05 -8.13 10.38
C THR A 121 -14.57 -8.21 10.36
N ASN A 122 -15.16 -9.04 11.23
CA ASN A 122 -16.61 -9.06 11.43
C ASN A 122 -17.21 -7.71 11.87
N ARG A 123 -16.41 -6.79 12.45
CA ARG A 123 -16.82 -5.43 12.82
C ARG A 123 -16.70 -4.42 11.67
N GLY A 124 -16.11 -4.80 10.54
CA GLY A 124 -15.95 -3.94 9.37
C GLY A 124 -14.65 -3.13 9.31
N ASP A 125 -13.76 -3.28 10.30
CA ASP A 125 -12.37 -2.76 10.25
C ASP A 125 -11.52 -3.59 9.29
N ARG A 126 -10.47 -3.01 8.71
CA ARG A 126 -9.50 -3.73 7.86
C ARG A 126 -8.85 -4.86 8.66
N ALA A 127 -8.82 -6.07 8.09
CA ALA A 127 -8.00 -7.15 8.64
C ALA A 127 -6.51 -6.79 8.50
N PHE A 128 -5.67 -7.10 9.50
CA PHE A 128 -4.28 -6.59 9.52
C PHE A 128 -3.47 -6.96 8.28
N TYR A 129 -3.69 -8.19 7.81
CA TYR A 129 -3.03 -8.80 6.67
C TYR A 129 -3.54 -8.28 5.33
N SER A 130 -4.72 -7.65 5.28
CA SER A 130 -5.30 -7.26 4.00
C SER A 130 -4.46 -6.17 3.33
N CYS A 131 -3.97 -6.44 2.13
CA CYS A 131 -3.31 -5.43 1.31
C CYS A 131 -4.29 -4.33 0.90
N ARG A 132 -3.76 -3.11 0.78
CA ARG A 132 -4.46 -1.95 0.18
C ARG A 132 -4.11 -1.87 -1.31
N GLY A 133 -4.90 -1.19 -2.12
CA GLY A 133 -4.57 -0.86 -3.50
C GLY A 133 -5.69 -0.13 -4.23
N THR A 134 -5.35 0.40 -5.40
CA THR A 134 -6.26 1.16 -6.27
C THR A 134 -7.05 0.25 -7.24
N ALA A 135 -6.61 -1.00 -7.38
CA ALA A 135 -7.30 -2.05 -8.14
C ALA A 135 -8.39 -2.79 -7.35
N LEU A 136 -8.51 -2.56 -6.03
CA LEU A 136 -9.55 -3.15 -5.19
C LEU A 136 -10.94 -2.81 -5.70
N ILE A 137 -11.85 -3.79 -5.69
CA ILE A 137 -13.25 -3.59 -6.07
C ILE A 137 -14.16 -3.53 -4.85
N CYS A 138 -13.97 -4.43 -3.89
CA CYS A 138 -14.76 -4.48 -2.66
C CYS A 138 -13.99 -5.22 -1.55
N ASN A 139 -14.63 -5.35 -0.41
CA ASN A 139 -14.18 -6.22 0.67
C ASN A 139 -15.29 -7.13 1.17
N THR A 140 -14.88 -8.18 1.87
CA THR A 140 -15.79 -9.05 2.60
C THR A 140 -15.19 -9.41 3.96
N PRO A 141 -16.02 -9.76 4.96
CA PRO A 141 -15.51 -10.25 6.24
C PRO A 141 -14.65 -11.49 6.05
N SER A 142 -13.52 -11.55 6.73
CA SER A 142 -12.64 -12.71 6.85
C SER A 142 -12.32 -12.97 8.32
N SER A 143 -11.64 -14.09 8.58
CA SER A 143 -11.26 -14.47 9.93
C SER A 143 -10.07 -13.67 10.46
N LEU A 144 -9.76 -13.91 11.74
CA LEU A 144 -8.79 -13.16 12.53
C LEU A 144 -9.29 -11.75 12.85
N THR A 145 -8.36 -10.86 13.18
CA THR A 145 -8.66 -9.54 13.73
C THR A 145 -8.02 -8.45 12.89
N SER A 146 -8.17 -7.19 13.28
CA SER A 146 -7.44 -6.08 12.67
C SER A 146 -5.97 -6.00 13.14
N SER A 147 -5.44 -7.05 13.81
CA SER A 147 -4.02 -7.13 14.18
C SER A 147 -3.48 -8.54 14.41
N ILE A 148 -2.17 -8.67 14.15
CA ILE A 148 -1.39 -9.90 14.30
C ILE A 148 -1.53 -10.51 15.71
N ASP A 149 -1.46 -9.67 16.76
CA ASP A 149 -1.28 -10.18 18.13
C ASP A 149 -2.55 -10.12 19.02
N LEU A 150 -3.75 -10.38 18.49
CA LEU A 150 -4.97 -10.43 19.31
C LEU A 150 -5.43 -11.87 19.66
N PRO A 151 -5.48 -12.23 20.95
CA PRO A 151 -6.03 -13.49 21.46
C PRO A 151 -7.53 -13.39 21.86
N GLU A 152 -8.35 -12.59 21.15
CA GLU A 152 -9.79 -12.90 21.17
C GLU A 152 -10.02 -14.23 20.46
N LYS A 153 -11.15 -14.90 20.73
CA LYS A 153 -11.66 -15.93 19.79
C LYS A 153 -11.79 -15.20 18.46
N PRO A 154 -10.89 -15.42 17.49
CA PRO A 154 -10.94 -14.67 16.25
C PRO A 154 -12.32 -14.96 15.63
N PHE A 155 -12.92 -14.00 14.94
CA PHE A 155 -14.04 -14.37 14.08
C PHE A 155 -13.51 -15.50 13.17
N LEU A 156 -14.17 -16.65 13.19
CA LEU A 156 -13.74 -17.82 12.47
C LEU A 156 -14.64 -17.99 11.26
N ILE A 157 -14.04 -18.33 10.12
CA ILE A 157 -14.80 -18.77 8.96
C ILE A 157 -14.86 -20.29 9.04
N SER A 158 -16.08 -20.80 9.24
CA SER A 158 -16.37 -22.23 9.22
C SER A 158 -16.67 -22.65 7.77
N THR A 159 -15.92 -23.61 7.25
CA THR A 159 -16.12 -24.17 5.91
C THR A 159 -15.74 -25.66 5.87
N SER A 160 -16.03 -26.34 4.77
CA SER A 160 -15.59 -27.71 4.52
C SER A 160 -14.05 -27.79 4.47
N ASN A 161 -13.50 -28.88 4.98
CA ASN A 161 -12.06 -29.17 5.00
C ASN A 161 -11.74 -30.37 4.07
N LEU A 162 -10.45 -30.70 3.91
CA LEU A 162 -9.95 -31.65 2.91
C LEU A 162 -10.54 -33.06 3.05
N SER A 163 -10.81 -33.51 4.28
CA SER A 163 -11.43 -34.83 4.49
C SER A 163 -12.95 -34.74 4.25
N PRO A 164 -13.57 -35.76 3.63
CA PRO A 164 -15.01 -35.81 3.46
C PRO A 164 -15.74 -35.55 4.78
N PHE A 165 -16.76 -34.70 4.75
CA PHE A 165 -17.57 -34.32 5.91
C PHE A 165 -16.80 -33.65 7.06
N SER A 166 -15.53 -33.26 6.86
CA SER A 166 -14.78 -32.52 7.86
C SER A 166 -14.97 -31.01 7.70
N LEU A 167 -14.95 -30.31 8.83
CA LEU A 167 -15.06 -28.85 8.89
C LEU A 167 -13.76 -28.23 9.39
N THR A 168 -13.52 -26.99 9.01
CA THR A 168 -12.45 -26.16 9.54
C THR A 168 -13.00 -24.79 9.88
N GLU A 169 -12.59 -24.28 11.04
CA GLU A 169 -12.85 -22.90 11.47
C GLU A 169 -11.58 -22.03 11.31
N LYS A 170 -10.52 -22.61 10.75
CA LYS A 170 -9.20 -21.98 10.63
C LYS A 170 -8.97 -21.30 9.27
N PHE A 171 -9.96 -21.29 8.38
CA PHE A 171 -9.80 -20.66 7.07
C PHE A 171 -9.72 -19.14 7.23
N ALA A 172 -8.71 -18.52 6.62
CA ALA A 172 -8.30 -17.14 6.89
C ALA A 172 -7.69 -16.44 5.68
N GLY A 173 -7.37 -15.16 5.86
CA GLY A 173 -6.74 -14.34 4.84
C GLY A 173 -7.73 -13.74 3.85
N THR A 174 -7.21 -12.95 2.93
CA THR A 174 -7.94 -12.50 1.72
C THR A 174 -8.41 -13.68 0.86
N SER A 175 -7.75 -14.83 1.02
CA SER A 175 -8.16 -16.12 0.44
C SER A 175 -9.55 -16.58 0.88
N ALA A 176 -10.01 -16.21 2.08
CA ALA A 176 -11.37 -16.49 2.52
C ALA A 176 -12.37 -15.41 2.09
N SER A 177 -11.90 -14.19 1.84
CA SER A 177 -12.75 -13.10 1.37
C SER A 177 -13.21 -13.25 -0.08
N ALA A 178 -12.33 -13.68 -0.99
CA ALA A 178 -12.67 -13.82 -2.41
C ALA A 178 -13.80 -14.83 -2.68
N PRO A 179 -13.82 -16.05 -2.07
CA PRO A 179 -14.96 -16.97 -2.17
C PRO A 179 -16.27 -16.41 -1.61
N ILE A 180 -16.22 -15.58 -0.56
CA ILE A 180 -17.42 -14.93 -0.01
C ILE A 180 -18.03 -13.97 -1.04
N ALA A 181 -17.19 -13.15 -1.69
CA ALA A 181 -17.64 -12.28 -2.78
C ALA A 181 -18.22 -13.09 -3.94
N ALA A 182 -17.58 -14.20 -4.31
CA ALA A 182 -18.06 -15.11 -5.36
C ALA A 182 -19.47 -15.64 -5.08
N GLY A 183 -19.73 -16.07 -3.84
CA GLY A 183 -21.05 -16.57 -3.45
C GLY A 183 -22.13 -15.50 -3.57
N VAL A 184 -21.84 -14.26 -3.17
CA VAL A 184 -22.80 -13.14 -3.31
C VAL A 184 -23.03 -12.79 -4.78
N ILE A 185 -21.99 -12.78 -5.61
CA ILE A 185 -22.10 -12.57 -7.06
C ILE A 185 -22.92 -13.69 -7.70
N ALA A 186 -22.75 -14.94 -7.29
CA ALA A 186 -23.53 -16.08 -7.78
C ALA A 186 -25.03 -15.90 -7.49
N LEU A 187 -25.40 -15.38 -6.32
CA LEU A 187 -26.81 -15.05 -6.02
C LEU A 187 -27.36 -13.95 -6.93
N ALA A 188 -26.54 -12.95 -7.28
CA ALA A 188 -26.94 -11.91 -8.23
C ALA A 188 -27.13 -12.48 -9.65
N LEU A 189 -26.23 -13.35 -10.10
CA LEU A 189 -26.36 -14.05 -11.39
C LEU A 189 -27.57 -15.00 -11.43
N GLN A 190 -27.95 -15.58 -10.29
CA GLN A 190 -29.13 -16.44 -10.20
C GLN A 190 -30.42 -15.66 -10.52
N VAL A 191 -30.53 -14.41 -10.07
CA VAL A 191 -31.71 -13.57 -10.36
C VAL A 191 -31.61 -12.87 -11.71
N ASN A 192 -30.40 -12.65 -12.23
CA ASN A 192 -30.19 -12.07 -13.55
C ASN A 192 -28.92 -12.65 -14.21
N SER A 193 -29.11 -13.70 -15.00
CA SER A 193 -28.01 -14.40 -15.68
C SER A 193 -27.43 -13.63 -16.87
N ASN A 194 -28.05 -12.50 -17.26
CA ASN A 194 -27.59 -11.65 -18.36
C ASN A 194 -26.57 -10.61 -17.93
N LEU A 195 -26.31 -10.46 -16.64
CA LEU A 195 -25.29 -9.55 -16.14
C LEU A 195 -23.91 -9.92 -16.70
N THR A 196 -23.30 -8.94 -17.37
CA THR A 196 -21.92 -9.00 -17.79
C THR A 196 -20.99 -8.76 -16.60
N ARG A 197 -19.70 -9.13 -16.74
CA ARG A 197 -18.69 -8.78 -15.72
C ARG A 197 -18.67 -7.27 -15.43
N ARG A 198 -18.90 -6.43 -16.44
CA ARG A 198 -18.91 -4.96 -16.28
C ARG A 198 -20.16 -4.47 -15.55
N ASP A 199 -21.30 -5.11 -15.76
CA ASP A 199 -22.51 -4.83 -14.95
C ASP A 199 -22.26 -5.16 -13.48
N ILE A 200 -21.67 -6.33 -13.20
CA ILE A 200 -21.29 -6.73 -11.84
C ILE A 200 -20.35 -5.71 -11.19
N TYR A 201 -19.41 -5.14 -11.96
CA TYR A 201 -18.54 -4.08 -11.46
C TYR A 201 -19.33 -2.85 -10.99
N TYR A 202 -20.23 -2.33 -11.81
CA TYR A 202 -21.06 -1.18 -11.43
C TYR A 202 -22.01 -1.49 -10.27
N ILE A 203 -22.63 -2.67 -10.27
CA ILE A 203 -23.54 -3.07 -9.20
C ILE A 203 -22.78 -3.11 -7.88
N ILE A 204 -21.58 -3.71 -7.83
CA ILE A 204 -20.74 -3.68 -6.63
C ILE A 204 -20.45 -2.24 -6.21
N ALA A 205 -20.08 -1.37 -7.15
CA ALA A 205 -19.77 0.02 -6.85
C ALA A 205 -20.95 0.82 -6.29
N MET A 206 -22.18 0.51 -6.70
CA MET A 206 -23.38 1.26 -6.31
C MET A 206 -24.14 0.69 -5.11
N THR A 207 -23.85 -0.55 -4.72
CA THR A 207 -24.57 -1.27 -3.64
C THR A 207 -23.70 -1.57 -2.42
N SER A 208 -22.37 -1.49 -2.55
CA SER A 208 -21.47 -1.77 -1.44
C SER A 208 -21.68 -0.80 -0.28
N THR A 209 -21.56 -1.34 0.93
CA THR A 209 -21.64 -0.56 2.17
C THR A 209 -20.30 0.10 2.46
N LYS A 210 -20.31 1.40 2.77
CA LYS A 210 -19.16 2.13 3.34
C LYS A 210 -18.90 1.66 4.77
N ASN A 211 -18.26 0.50 4.90
CA ASN A 211 -17.79 -0.03 6.18
C ASN A 211 -16.67 0.85 6.73
N ASP A 212 -16.54 0.91 8.06
CA ASP A 212 -15.58 1.80 8.73
C ASP A 212 -15.68 3.24 8.16
N PRO A 213 -16.84 3.91 8.33
CA PRO A 213 -17.19 5.11 7.58
C PRO A 213 -16.28 6.31 7.86
N PHE A 214 -15.50 6.24 8.94
CA PHE A 214 -14.55 7.27 9.38
C PHE A 214 -13.11 6.97 8.92
N HIS A 215 -12.84 5.86 8.23
CA HIS A 215 -11.50 5.61 7.72
C HIS A 215 -11.06 6.69 6.71
N PHE A 216 -9.84 7.22 6.87
CA PHE A 216 -9.33 8.35 6.09
C PHE A 216 -9.17 8.04 4.58
N SER A 217 -9.09 6.77 4.21
CA SER A 217 -8.93 6.33 2.81
C SER A 217 -10.19 6.50 1.98
N TRP A 218 -11.36 6.66 2.61
CA TRP A 218 -12.60 6.94 1.91
C TRP A 218 -12.52 8.30 1.22
N LYS A 219 -12.75 8.30 -0.10
CA LYS A 219 -12.85 9.49 -0.94
C LYS A 219 -14.13 9.40 -1.76
N LYS A 220 -14.89 10.49 -1.82
CA LYS A 220 -15.97 10.65 -2.79
C LYS A 220 -15.36 11.32 -4.01
N ASN A 221 -15.50 10.69 -5.17
CA ASN A 221 -14.99 11.21 -6.43
C ASN A 221 -15.98 12.27 -7.00
N SER A 222 -15.60 13.01 -8.04
CA SER A 222 -16.45 14.09 -8.60
C SER A 222 -17.75 13.54 -9.20
N ALA A 223 -17.70 12.29 -9.66
CA ALA A 223 -18.84 11.54 -10.15
C ALA A 223 -19.80 11.06 -9.06
N GLY A 224 -19.46 11.21 -7.77
CA GLY A 224 -20.31 10.87 -6.64
C GLY A 224 -20.10 9.48 -6.04
N TYR A 225 -19.22 8.65 -6.62
CA TYR A 225 -18.89 7.32 -6.11
C TYR A 225 -17.92 7.41 -4.91
N LEU A 226 -18.13 6.54 -3.93
CA LEU A 226 -17.22 6.35 -2.81
C LEU A 226 -16.22 5.25 -3.13
N PHE A 227 -14.93 5.56 -3.00
CA PHE A 227 -13.85 4.61 -3.17
C PHE A 227 -12.85 4.72 -2.02
N SER A 228 -12.29 3.59 -1.62
CA SER A 228 -11.26 3.48 -0.60
C SER A 228 -10.15 2.59 -1.13
N SER A 229 -8.91 3.06 -1.07
CA SER A 229 -7.75 2.22 -1.38
C SER A 229 -7.57 1.06 -0.39
N VAL A 230 -8.35 0.99 0.69
CA VAL A 230 -8.34 -0.09 1.68
C VAL A 230 -9.53 -1.05 1.53
N TYR A 231 -10.68 -0.53 1.12
CA TYR A 231 -11.96 -1.24 1.14
C TYR A 231 -12.60 -1.43 -0.25
N GLY A 232 -11.97 -0.91 -1.32
CA GLY A 232 -12.58 -0.79 -2.64
C GLY A 232 -13.77 0.17 -2.60
N PHE A 233 -14.86 -0.18 -3.28
CA PHE A 233 -16.16 0.51 -3.17
C PHE A 233 -16.88 0.22 -1.84
N GLY A 234 -16.40 -0.76 -1.06
CA GLY A 234 -16.90 -1.10 0.26
C GLY A 234 -17.21 -2.56 0.45
N ARG A 235 -17.87 -2.87 1.57
CA ARG A 235 -18.26 -4.23 1.89
C ARG A 235 -19.41 -4.63 0.99
N ILE A 236 -19.27 -5.75 0.28
CA ILE A 236 -20.33 -6.25 -0.59
C ILE A 236 -21.64 -6.42 0.22
N ASN A 237 -22.74 -5.91 -0.31
CA ASN A 237 -24.06 -6.01 0.31
C ASN A 237 -24.93 -6.94 -0.53
N ALA A 238 -25.15 -8.16 -0.06
CA ALA A 238 -25.87 -9.17 -0.81
C ALA A 238 -27.32 -8.76 -1.13
N GLY A 239 -28.04 -8.19 -0.16
CA GLY A 239 -29.43 -7.77 -0.36
C GLY A 239 -29.55 -6.70 -1.43
N GLU A 240 -28.77 -5.62 -1.30
CA GLU A 240 -28.78 -4.50 -2.23
C GLU A 240 -28.28 -4.90 -3.63
N MET A 241 -27.25 -5.76 -3.70
CA MET A 241 -26.74 -6.28 -4.95
C MET A 241 -27.79 -7.11 -5.70
N ILE A 242 -28.52 -7.99 -5.00
CA ILE A 242 -29.60 -8.79 -5.59
C ILE A 242 -30.76 -7.91 -6.04
N GLU A 243 -31.17 -6.92 -5.23
CA GLU A 243 -32.25 -6.00 -5.58
C GLU A 243 -31.90 -5.12 -6.78
N MET A 244 -30.65 -4.70 -6.90
CA MET A 244 -30.17 -3.99 -8.08
C MET A 244 -30.09 -4.92 -9.30
N ALA A 245 -29.59 -6.14 -9.14
CA ALA A 245 -29.48 -7.13 -10.22
C ALA A 245 -30.84 -7.43 -10.87
N LYS A 246 -31.91 -7.55 -10.08
CA LYS A 246 -33.30 -7.76 -10.59
C LYS A 246 -33.78 -6.63 -11.51
N LYS A 247 -33.31 -5.40 -11.26
CA LYS A 247 -33.75 -4.18 -11.97
C LYS A 247 -32.75 -3.74 -13.04
N TRP A 248 -31.60 -4.39 -13.13
CA TRP A 248 -30.50 -3.98 -13.99
C TRP A 248 -30.81 -4.26 -15.47
N ASN A 249 -30.87 -3.21 -16.26
CA ASN A 249 -31.10 -3.25 -17.71
C ASN A 249 -30.17 -2.29 -18.49
N VAL A 250 -29.07 -1.86 -17.88
CA VAL A 250 -28.14 -0.90 -18.48
C VAL A 250 -27.27 -1.60 -19.51
N VAL A 251 -27.14 -0.98 -20.69
CA VAL A 251 -26.20 -1.42 -21.73
C VAL A 251 -24.95 -0.55 -21.65
N LEU A 252 -23.80 -1.19 -21.54
CA LEU A 252 -22.51 -0.52 -21.34
C LEU A 252 -21.58 -0.80 -22.52
N PRO A 253 -21.66 -0.13 -23.68
CA PRO A 253 -20.67 -0.34 -24.74
C PRO A 253 -19.28 0.08 -24.27
N LYS A 254 -18.30 -0.84 -24.30
CA LYS A 254 -16.93 -0.54 -23.87
C LYS A 254 -16.26 0.38 -24.88
N GLN A 255 -15.56 1.39 -24.39
CA GLN A 255 -14.59 2.14 -25.17
C GLN A 255 -13.27 2.23 -24.42
N THR A 256 -12.17 2.20 -25.16
CA THR A 256 -10.82 2.30 -24.62
C THR A 256 -10.02 3.29 -25.43
N LYS A 257 -9.31 4.18 -24.76
CA LYS A 257 -8.42 5.19 -25.35
C LYS A 257 -7.07 5.16 -24.65
N ILE A 258 -6.00 5.33 -25.42
CA ILE A 258 -4.63 5.23 -24.93
C ILE A 258 -3.92 6.53 -25.27
N PHE A 259 -3.26 7.10 -24.26
CA PHE A 259 -2.53 8.36 -24.34
C PHE A 259 -1.11 8.12 -23.83
N GLN A 260 -0.12 8.63 -24.56
CA GLN A 260 1.28 8.42 -24.23
C GLN A 260 1.97 9.76 -24.07
N GLN A 261 2.83 9.85 -23.07
CA GLN A 261 3.67 11.02 -22.84
C GLN A 261 5.08 10.58 -22.48
N SER A 262 6.06 11.22 -23.10
CA SER A 262 7.45 11.18 -22.68
C SER A 262 7.81 12.51 -22.03
N TYR A 263 8.60 12.47 -20.96
CA TYR A 263 9.13 13.66 -20.30
C TYR A 263 10.56 13.39 -19.86
N GLY A 264 11.44 14.38 -19.97
CA GLY A 264 12.86 14.26 -19.61
C GLY A 264 13.15 14.89 -18.25
N ASN A 265 13.88 14.14 -17.41
CA ASN A 265 14.43 14.51 -16.09
C ASN A 265 13.42 14.69 -14.93
N PHE A 266 13.57 13.88 -13.88
CA PHE A 266 13.02 14.21 -12.55
C PHE A 266 13.84 15.38 -11.99
N LYS A 267 13.29 16.58 -11.98
CA LYS A 267 13.94 17.70 -11.30
C LYS A 267 13.65 17.59 -9.81
N ASN A 268 14.69 17.55 -8.97
CA ASN A 268 14.58 17.63 -7.51
C ASN A 268 13.62 16.59 -6.88
N GLY A 269 13.61 15.37 -7.42
CA GLY A 269 12.76 14.28 -6.90
C GLY A 269 11.26 14.45 -7.17
N PHE A 270 10.86 15.37 -8.06
CA PHE A 270 9.48 15.59 -8.46
C PHE A 270 9.33 15.58 -9.98
N CYS A 271 8.23 15.02 -10.46
CA CYS A 271 7.82 15.07 -11.86
C CYS A 271 6.29 15.12 -11.91
N GLU A 272 5.72 16.03 -12.70
CA GLU A 272 4.29 16.05 -12.99
C GLU A 272 4.12 16.02 -14.51
N ILE A 273 3.45 14.97 -15.00
CA ILE A 273 3.23 14.73 -16.41
C ILE A 273 1.77 14.99 -16.71
N LYS A 274 1.49 15.87 -17.66
CA LYS A 274 0.13 16.20 -18.08
C LYS A 274 -0.29 15.32 -19.26
N PHE A 275 -1.54 14.87 -19.23
CA PHE A 275 -2.21 14.18 -20.34
C PHE A 275 -3.51 14.93 -20.64
N ASP A 276 -3.57 15.59 -21.79
CA ASP A 276 -4.77 16.29 -22.21
C ASP A 276 -5.65 15.33 -23.04
N ILE A 277 -6.76 14.91 -22.45
CA ILE A 277 -7.70 13.97 -23.04
C ILE A 277 -8.89 14.75 -23.61
N SER A 278 -9.18 14.54 -24.90
CA SER A 278 -10.25 15.24 -25.61
C SER A 278 -11.59 14.48 -25.56
N GLU A 279 -11.52 13.19 -25.25
CA GLU A 279 -12.60 12.24 -25.36
C GLU A 279 -13.61 12.38 -24.22
N ASP A 280 -14.85 12.66 -24.61
CA ASP A 280 -16.02 12.64 -23.73
C ASP A 280 -16.41 11.19 -23.44
N LEU A 281 -15.82 10.64 -22.38
CA LEU A 281 -15.89 9.24 -21.99
C LEU A 281 -16.07 9.13 -20.47
N PHE A 282 -17.08 8.41 -20.01
CA PHE A 282 -17.26 8.15 -18.58
C PHE A 282 -16.38 6.97 -18.16
N VAL A 283 -15.47 7.25 -17.24
CA VAL A 283 -14.40 6.32 -16.83
C VAL A 283 -14.97 5.11 -16.09
N GLU A 284 -14.52 3.92 -16.43
CA GLU A 284 -14.64 2.71 -15.61
C GLU A 284 -13.34 2.41 -14.88
N THR A 285 -12.24 2.40 -15.64
CA THR A 285 -10.91 2.16 -15.12
C THR A 285 -9.91 3.04 -15.84
N VAL A 286 -8.82 3.36 -15.14
CA VAL A 286 -7.64 4.00 -15.72
C VAL A 286 -6.43 3.13 -15.44
N SER A 287 -5.80 2.59 -16.48
CA SER A 287 -4.50 1.92 -16.35
C SER A 287 -3.38 2.92 -16.58
N VAL A 288 -2.33 2.84 -15.78
CA VAL A 288 -1.15 3.71 -15.89
C VAL A 288 0.10 2.84 -16.00
N ASP A 289 0.81 2.96 -17.11
CA ASP A 289 2.14 2.39 -17.28
C ASP A 289 3.18 3.49 -17.04
N VAL A 290 4.22 3.19 -16.28
CA VAL A 290 5.31 4.10 -15.95
C VAL A 290 6.64 3.40 -16.18
N SER A 291 7.50 4.02 -16.98
CA SER A 291 8.91 3.63 -17.13
C SER A 291 9.80 4.71 -16.52
N LEU A 292 10.65 4.32 -15.56
CA LEU A 292 11.58 5.24 -14.91
C LEU A 292 12.88 4.54 -14.48
N TYR A 293 13.93 5.33 -14.29
CA TYR A 293 15.15 4.96 -13.62
C TYR A 293 15.15 5.52 -12.19
N THR A 294 15.55 4.71 -11.20
CA THR A 294 15.75 5.14 -9.81
C THR A 294 16.63 4.15 -9.07
N MET A 295 17.35 4.59 -8.03
CA MET A 295 18.18 3.72 -7.20
C MET A 295 17.38 2.90 -6.18
N ASP A 296 16.19 3.36 -5.79
CA ASP A 296 15.33 2.67 -4.83
C ASP A 296 13.84 2.95 -5.10
N TYR A 297 13.21 2.06 -5.87
CA TYR A 297 11.80 2.18 -6.26
C TYR A 297 10.84 2.16 -5.07
N SER A 298 11.27 1.59 -3.94
CA SER A 298 10.45 1.54 -2.73
C SER A 298 10.12 2.92 -2.18
N THR A 299 10.88 3.96 -2.50
CA THR A 299 10.65 5.33 -2.04
C THR A 299 9.79 6.17 -2.97
N MET A 300 9.49 5.67 -4.17
CA MET A 300 8.65 6.39 -5.13
C MET A 300 7.21 6.47 -4.64
N LEU A 301 6.61 7.66 -4.74
CA LEU A 301 5.18 7.90 -4.65
C LEU A 301 4.65 8.23 -6.05
N ILE A 302 3.52 7.65 -6.41
CA ILE A 302 2.88 7.91 -7.71
C ILE A 302 1.41 8.18 -7.44
N ASP A 303 0.95 9.34 -7.89
CA ASP A 303 -0.44 9.77 -7.83
C ASP A 303 -0.94 10.06 -9.23
N LEU A 304 -2.17 9.67 -9.52
CA LEU A 304 -2.91 10.14 -10.69
C LEU A 304 -4.02 11.07 -10.23
N ILE A 305 -4.17 12.18 -10.93
CA ILE A 305 -5.14 13.24 -10.64
C ILE A 305 -6.01 13.42 -11.87
N SER A 306 -7.33 13.33 -11.70
CA SER A 306 -8.30 13.55 -12.78
C SER A 306 -8.52 15.04 -13.07
N PRO A 307 -9.14 15.40 -14.20
CA PRO A 307 -9.47 16.79 -14.53
C PRO A 307 -10.36 17.46 -13.47
N GLU A 308 -11.15 16.67 -12.74
CA GLU A 308 -12.03 17.14 -11.67
C GLU A 308 -11.36 17.07 -10.28
N ASN A 309 -10.04 16.93 -10.23
CA ASN A 309 -9.19 16.91 -9.03
C ASN A 309 -9.39 15.72 -8.08
N THR A 310 -9.98 14.61 -8.54
CA THR A 310 -9.93 13.36 -7.78
C THR A 310 -8.50 12.84 -7.79
N ILE A 311 -8.00 12.40 -6.62
CA ILE A 311 -6.62 11.90 -6.46
C ILE A 311 -6.65 10.41 -6.15
N SER A 312 -6.06 9.59 -7.04
CA SER A 312 -5.76 8.18 -6.81
C SER A 312 -4.28 8.01 -6.47
N ASN A 313 -4.00 7.53 -5.27
CA ASN A 313 -2.63 7.26 -4.82
C ASN A 313 -2.22 5.86 -5.27
N ILE A 314 -1.63 5.78 -6.46
CA ILE A 314 -1.29 4.56 -7.17
C ILE A 314 -0.22 3.76 -6.44
N LYS A 315 0.80 4.47 -5.96
CA LYS A 315 1.91 3.84 -5.24
C LYS A 315 2.27 4.68 -4.03
N THR A 316 2.40 4.01 -2.89
CA THR A 316 3.05 4.60 -1.71
C THR A 316 4.45 4.06 -1.54
N ALA A 317 5.18 4.65 -0.60
CA ALA A 317 6.45 4.12 -0.18
C ALA A 317 6.28 2.74 0.46
N ALA A 318 7.23 1.84 0.20
CA ALA A 318 7.28 0.48 0.73
C ALA A 318 8.39 0.35 1.77
N MET A 319 8.19 -0.50 2.79
CA MET A 319 9.17 -0.66 3.87
C MET A 319 10.49 -1.24 3.39
N ILE A 320 10.47 -2.06 2.34
CA ILE A 320 11.60 -2.89 1.91
C ILE A 320 12.23 -2.28 0.66
N LYS A 321 13.56 -2.22 0.65
CA LYS A 321 14.34 -1.57 -0.41
C LYS A 321 14.19 -2.35 -1.71
N GLU A 322 13.88 -1.64 -2.79
CA GLU A 322 13.80 -2.24 -4.12
C GLU A 322 14.88 -1.59 -4.98
N GLU A 323 16.09 -2.16 -4.92
CA GLU A 323 17.25 -1.68 -5.68
C GLU A 323 17.22 -2.19 -7.13
N GLY A 324 17.67 -1.35 -8.04
CA GLY A 324 17.62 -1.61 -9.46
C GLY A 324 18.04 -0.37 -10.24
N ARG A 325 17.94 -0.43 -11.57
CA ARG A 325 18.27 0.71 -12.44
C ARG A 325 17.05 1.21 -13.19
N ARG A 326 16.26 0.33 -13.81
CA ARG A 326 15.05 0.67 -14.59
C ARG A 326 13.86 -0.12 -14.10
N TYR A 327 12.70 0.54 -14.07
CA TYR A 327 11.43 -0.02 -13.61
C TYR A 327 10.36 0.27 -14.67
N ASN A 328 9.72 -0.78 -15.18
CA ASN A 328 8.49 -0.67 -15.96
C ASN A 328 7.35 -1.21 -15.10
N ARG A 329 6.39 -0.35 -14.75
CA ARG A 329 5.32 -0.71 -13.82
C ARG A 329 3.98 -0.28 -14.36
N SER A 330 3.01 -1.18 -14.23
CA SER A 330 1.64 -0.98 -14.64
C SER A 330 0.75 -0.95 -13.42
N PHE A 331 -0.31 -0.15 -13.48
CA PHE A 331 -1.24 0.03 -12.38
C PHE A 331 -2.66 0.16 -12.90
N LEU A 332 -3.64 -0.25 -12.12
CA LEU A 332 -5.06 -0.09 -12.43
C LEU A 332 -5.74 0.74 -11.34
N CYS A 333 -6.39 1.83 -11.74
CA CYS A 333 -7.16 2.71 -10.86
C CYS A 333 -8.66 2.56 -11.10
N ARG A 334 -9.40 2.29 -10.03
CA ARG A 334 -10.88 2.21 -10.04
C ARG A 334 -11.57 3.42 -9.39
N GLY A 335 -10.81 4.28 -8.71
CA GLY A 335 -11.36 5.42 -7.95
C GLY A 335 -11.99 6.54 -8.80
N PHE A 336 -11.80 6.53 -10.11
CA PHE A 336 -12.33 7.52 -11.05
C PHE A 336 -13.66 7.11 -11.70
N LEU A 337 -14.29 6.03 -11.22
CA LEU A 337 -15.52 5.49 -11.80
C LEU A 337 -16.58 6.59 -12.01
N GLY A 338 -17.10 6.67 -13.23
CA GLY A 338 -18.16 7.59 -13.65
C GLY A 338 -17.76 9.05 -13.84
N GLU A 339 -16.48 9.42 -13.64
CA GLU A 339 -15.98 10.76 -13.97
C GLU A 339 -15.87 10.92 -15.48
N ASN A 340 -15.94 12.15 -15.98
CA ASN A 340 -15.64 12.42 -17.38
C ASN A 340 -14.12 12.44 -17.60
N ALA A 341 -13.64 11.65 -18.56
CA ALA A 341 -12.22 11.58 -18.89
C ALA A 341 -11.71 12.86 -19.57
N LYS A 342 -12.58 13.67 -20.17
CA LYS A 342 -12.21 14.87 -20.90
C LYS A 342 -11.56 15.90 -19.98
N GLY A 343 -10.36 16.35 -20.34
CA GLY A 343 -9.61 17.39 -19.65
C GLY A 343 -8.17 16.99 -19.36
N SER A 344 -7.53 17.77 -18.49
CA SER A 344 -6.10 17.61 -18.17
C SER A 344 -5.90 16.68 -16.98
N TRP A 345 -5.41 15.48 -17.23
CA TRP A 345 -4.97 14.53 -16.21
C TRP A 345 -3.53 14.81 -15.81
N LYS A 346 -3.19 14.57 -14.55
CA LYS A 346 -1.82 14.76 -14.03
C LYS A 346 -1.31 13.50 -13.38
N LEU A 347 -0.23 12.93 -13.91
CA LEU A 347 0.55 11.90 -13.26
C LEU A 347 1.67 12.56 -12.46
N ARG A 348 1.53 12.56 -11.15
CA ARG A 348 2.50 13.14 -10.22
C ARG A 348 3.37 12.03 -9.64
N ILE A 349 4.66 12.11 -9.90
CA ILE A 349 5.65 11.19 -9.38
C ILE A 349 6.58 11.94 -8.44
N ARG A 350 6.74 11.41 -7.23
CA ARG A 350 7.60 11.98 -6.20
C ARG A 350 8.55 10.91 -5.72
N THR A 351 9.76 11.32 -5.40
CA THR A 351 10.72 10.50 -4.68
C THR A 351 11.32 11.32 -3.57
N HIS A 352 11.63 10.64 -2.50
CA HIS A 352 12.20 11.22 -1.31
C HIS A 352 13.73 11.08 -1.28
N ILE A 353 14.31 10.48 -2.31
CA ILE A 353 15.75 10.41 -2.55
C ILE A 353 16.05 11.34 -3.71
N LEU A 354 16.71 12.47 -3.41
CA LEU A 354 17.24 13.37 -4.43
C LEU A 354 18.47 12.72 -5.06
N SER A 355 18.42 12.50 -6.37
CA SER A 355 19.51 11.93 -7.15
C SER A 355 19.28 12.23 -8.62
N ASP A 356 20.33 12.64 -9.33
CA ASP A 356 20.31 12.87 -10.78
C ASP A 356 20.15 11.56 -11.57
N THR A 357 20.32 10.42 -10.91
CA THR A 357 20.05 9.09 -11.49
C THR A 357 18.57 8.74 -11.57
N ASN A 358 17.68 9.54 -10.96
CA ASN A 358 16.25 9.37 -11.13
C ASN A 358 15.82 9.98 -12.46
N VAL A 359 15.41 9.17 -13.43
CA VAL A 359 15.06 9.64 -14.77
C VAL A 359 13.70 9.08 -15.16
N PHE A 360 12.72 9.95 -15.43
CA PHE A 360 11.47 9.52 -16.02
C PHE A 360 11.71 9.24 -17.50
N VAL A 361 11.17 8.15 -18.01
CA VAL A 361 11.34 7.75 -19.41
C VAL A 361 10.07 8.05 -20.18
N ASN A 362 8.97 7.40 -19.79
CA ASN A 362 7.67 7.57 -20.41
C ASN A 362 6.56 7.06 -19.50
N SER A 363 5.34 7.45 -19.84
CA SER A 363 4.14 6.90 -19.25
C SER A 363 3.03 6.79 -20.29
N THR A 364 2.20 5.78 -20.11
CA THR A 364 0.97 5.57 -20.87
C THR A 364 -0.21 5.61 -19.91
N ILE A 365 -1.26 6.33 -20.27
CA ILE A 365 -2.57 6.24 -19.61
C ILE A 365 -3.55 5.57 -20.59
N LYS A 366 -4.14 4.46 -20.16
CA LYS A 366 -5.26 3.81 -20.85
C LYS A 366 -6.54 4.09 -20.07
N VAL A 367 -7.49 4.78 -20.67
CA VAL A 367 -8.82 5.01 -20.10
C VAL A 367 -9.80 4.04 -20.75
N SER A 368 -10.43 3.19 -19.93
CA SER A 368 -11.55 2.34 -20.34
C SER A 368 -12.84 2.87 -19.72
N GLY A 369 -13.94 2.83 -20.47
CA GLY A 369 -15.20 3.42 -20.00
C GLY A 369 -16.38 3.22 -20.95
N THR A 370 -17.40 4.08 -20.80
CA THR A 370 -18.62 4.09 -21.61
C THR A 370 -19.01 5.50 -22.04
N LYS A 371 -19.82 5.60 -23.10
CA LYS A 371 -20.45 6.88 -23.49
C LYS A 371 -21.65 7.26 -22.61
N VAL A 372 -22.24 6.31 -21.92
CA VAL A 372 -23.45 6.52 -21.10
C VAL A 372 -23.15 6.08 -19.68
N LYS A 373 -23.06 7.05 -18.78
CA LYS A 373 -22.91 6.80 -17.34
C LYS A 373 -24.16 6.13 -16.77
N PRO A 374 -24.05 5.06 -15.97
CA PRO A 374 -25.18 4.51 -15.23
C PRO A 374 -25.81 5.55 -14.30
N ASN A 375 -27.14 5.50 -14.18
CA ASN A 375 -27.86 6.46 -13.37
C ASN A 375 -27.60 6.24 -11.86
N LEU A 376 -26.91 7.20 -11.24
CA LEU A 376 -26.60 7.19 -9.81
C LEU A 376 -27.84 7.20 -8.90
N SER A 377 -29.01 7.61 -9.39
CA SER A 377 -30.25 7.51 -8.61
C SER A 377 -30.64 6.07 -8.29
N MET A 378 -30.02 5.08 -8.96
CA MET A 378 -30.16 3.67 -8.61
C MET A 378 -29.27 3.27 -7.41
N SER A 379 -28.27 4.07 -7.05
CA SER A 379 -27.35 3.79 -5.95
C SER A 379 -27.95 4.21 -4.61
N THR A 380 -27.79 3.34 -3.61
CA THR A 380 -28.08 3.65 -2.21
C THR A 380 -26.77 3.57 -1.43
N ILE A 381 -26.34 4.69 -0.85
CA ILE A 381 -25.13 4.69 -0.01
C ILE A 381 -25.51 4.18 1.37
N HIS A 382 -25.06 2.96 1.67
CA HIS A 382 -25.18 2.36 2.99
C HIS A 382 -23.95 2.65 3.82
N PHE A 383 -24.12 3.08 5.07
CA PHE A 383 -23.03 3.30 6.01
C PHE A 383 -22.96 2.15 7.01
N GLY A 384 -21.78 1.57 7.17
CA GLY A 384 -21.51 0.61 8.24
C GLY A 384 -21.40 1.33 9.59
N GLN A 385 -21.41 0.55 10.67
CA GLN A 385 -21.12 1.07 12.00
C GLN A 385 -19.63 1.44 12.12
N ASN A 386 -19.33 2.33 13.06
CA ASN A 386 -17.95 2.58 13.45
C ASN A 386 -17.40 1.32 14.14
N PRO A 387 -16.37 0.65 13.59
CA PRO A 387 -15.83 -0.56 14.20
C PRO A 387 -15.30 -0.31 15.62
N PHE A 388 -15.05 0.95 16.00
CA PHE A 388 -14.51 1.36 17.29
C PHE A 388 -15.55 1.91 18.30
N GLU A 389 -16.85 1.82 18.03
CA GLU A 389 -17.87 2.47 18.87
C GLU A 389 -18.10 1.79 20.24
N ASN A 390 -17.97 0.46 20.30
CA ASN A 390 -18.34 -0.29 21.50
C ASN A 390 -17.26 -0.33 22.60
N TYR A 391 -16.17 0.43 22.50
CA TYR A 391 -15.07 0.34 23.47
C TYR A 391 -15.44 0.96 24.82
N GLN A 392 -15.13 0.26 25.92
CA GLN A 392 -15.14 0.80 27.27
C GLN A 392 -14.05 1.85 27.42
N ILE A 393 -14.43 3.08 27.75
CA ILE A 393 -13.47 4.14 28.08
C ILE A 393 -12.93 3.87 29.48
N ARG A 394 -11.62 3.67 29.61
CA ARG A 394 -10.93 3.64 30.90
C ARG A 394 -9.81 4.66 30.89
N THR A 395 -9.97 5.70 31.68
CA THR A 395 -8.91 6.69 31.91
C THR A 395 -7.78 6.06 32.73
N GLU A 396 -6.55 6.54 32.57
CA GLU A 396 -5.35 6.18 33.36
C GLU A 396 -4.58 4.91 32.94
N ILE A 397 -4.79 4.40 31.73
CA ILE A 397 -3.88 3.41 31.14
C ILE A 397 -2.60 4.11 30.67
N LEU A 398 -2.72 5.26 30.02
CA LEU A 398 -1.58 6.06 29.56
C LEU A 398 -1.05 6.94 30.69
N LYS A 399 0.06 6.50 31.30
CA LYS A 399 0.80 7.24 32.33
C LYS A 399 2.00 7.97 31.74
N ASP A 400 2.31 9.12 32.33
CA ASP A 400 3.51 9.92 32.02
C ASP A 400 3.60 10.44 30.58
N LEU A 401 2.48 10.43 29.84
CA LEU A 401 2.42 11.06 28.53
C LEU A 401 2.38 12.59 28.70
N PRO A 402 3.34 13.36 28.16
CA PRO A 402 3.38 14.80 28.35
C PRO A 402 2.24 15.49 27.58
N GLU A 403 1.83 16.68 28.05
CA GLU A 403 0.84 17.51 27.34
C GLU A 403 1.35 18.01 26.00
N THR A 404 2.66 18.16 25.87
CA THR A 404 3.35 18.56 24.64
C THR A 404 4.35 17.49 24.24
N ILE A 405 4.29 17.06 22.98
CA ILE A 405 5.20 16.09 22.41
C ILE A 405 6.02 16.74 21.31
N ASN A 406 7.33 16.63 21.44
CA ASN A 406 8.23 17.04 20.38
C ASN A 406 8.22 16.02 19.24
N ALA A 407 7.93 16.52 18.06
CA ALA A 407 7.87 15.73 16.85
C ALA A 407 9.26 15.22 16.45
N SER A 408 9.30 14.05 15.81
CA SER A 408 10.52 13.33 15.42
C SER A 408 11.49 12.95 16.55
N ILE A 409 11.10 13.22 17.81
CA ILE A 409 11.79 12.76 19.01
C ILE A 409 11.12 11.49 19.54
N LEU A 410 11.93 10.55 20.03
CA LEU A 410 11.43 9.33 20.64
C LEU A 410 10.65 9.68 21.90
N GLN A 411 9.37 9.34 21.92
CA GLN A 411 8.51 9.44 23.08
C GLN A 411 8.40 8.09 23.77
N ARG A 412 8.26 8.13 25.09
CA ARG A 412 8.01 6.96 25.92
C ARG A 412 6.78 7.25 26.76
N VAL A 413 5.82 6.32 26.74
CA VAL A 413 4.63 6.36 27.59
C VAL A 413 4.58 5.10 28.44
N THR A 414 4.29 5.28 29.73
CA THR A 414 4.11 4.19 30.67
C THR A 414 2.69 3.65 30.52
N ILE A 415 2.55 2.33 30.47
CA ILE A 415 1.24 1.68 30.47
C ILE A 415 0.96 1.17 31.89
N ASN A 416 -0.09 1.71 32.49
CA ASN A 416 -0.58 1.26 33.78
C ASN A 416 -1.09 -0.18 33.67
N ASN A 417 -0.64 -1.03 34.60
CA ASN A 417 -0.99 -2.42 34.59
C ASN A 417 -2.38 -2.64 35.20
N ILE A 418 -3.38 -2.82 34.35
CA ILE A 418 -4.75 -3.16 34.78
C ILE A 418 -5.18 -4.55 34.29
N PHE A 419 -4.23 -5.37 33.80
CA PHE A 419 -4.51 -6.64 33.14
C PHE A 419 -3.88 -7.83 33.87
N ASN A 420 -4.63 -8.92 34.00
CA ASN A 420 -4.17 -10.17 34.62
C ASN A 420 -3.51 -11.15 33.63
N LYS A 421 -3.13 -10.69 32.44
CA LYS A 421 -2.44 -11.46 31.38
C LYS A 421 -1.63 -10.53 30.51
N THR A 422 -0.76 -11.09 29.67
CA THR A 422 -0.10 -10.32 28.62
C THR A 422 -1.15 -9.84 27.62
N VAL A 423 -1.14 -8.55 27.30
CA VAL A 423 -2.06 -7.94 26.34
C VAL A 423 -1.29 -7.25 25.21
N LEU A 424 -1.80 -7.32 23.99
CA LEU A 424 -1.33 -6.43 22.92
C LEU A 424 -1.96 -5.05 23.10
N ILE A 425 -1.10 -4.04 23.19
CA ILE A 425 -1.52 -2.64 23.23
C ILE A 425 -1.13 -1.96 21.92
N ARG A 426 -2.05 -1.15 21.39
CA ARG A 426 -1.79 -0.26 20.25
C ARG A 426 -1.92 1.19 20.66
N LEU A 427 -0.96 2.00 20.24
CA LEU A 427 -1.02 3.44 20.35
C LEU A 427 -1.36 4.03 19.00
N PHE A 428 -2.34 4.92 18.97
CA PHE A 428 -2.71 5.67 17.79
C PHE A 428 -2.60 7.18 18.06
N ALA A 429 -2.24 7.95 17.04
CA ALA A 429 -2.54 9.37 16.98
C ALA A 429 -3.89 9.52 16.31
N SER A 430 -4.77 10.33 16.87
CA SER A 430 -6.05 10.66 16.26
C SER A 430 -6.24 12.15 16.20
N ASP A 431 -6.82 12.61 15.10
CA ASP A 431 -7.31 13.97 15.02
C ASP A 431 -8.49 14.18 15.96
N PHE A 432 -8.55 15.38 16.52
CA PHE A 432 -9.54 15.78 17.49
C PHE A 432 -10.96 15.77 16.91
N GLU A 433 -11.11 16.19 15.65
CA GLU A 433 -12.43 16.37 15.03
C GLU A 433 -12.90 15.14 14.26
N SER A 434 -12.01 14.50 13.50
CA SER A 434 -12.44 13.49 12.54
C SER A 434 -12.43 12.04 13.06
N LYS A 435 -11.92 11.79 14.28
CA LYS A 435 -11.72 10.44 14.86
C LYS A 435 -10.89 9.46 14.02
N ASN A 436 -10.22 9.93 12.96
CA ASN A 436 -9.33 9.11 12.14
C ASN A 436 -8.11 8.75 12.98
N ARG A 437 -7.64 7.50 12.90
CA ARG A 437 -6.53 6.99 13.71
C ARG A 437 -5.33 6.62 12.82
N ILE A 438 -4.13 6.91 13.30
CA ILE A 438 -2.86 6.48 12.71
C ILE A 438 -2.08 5.71 13.76
N LEU A 439 -1.73 4.46 13.47
CA LEU A 439 -0.97 3.62 14.39
C LEU A 439 0.44 4.20 14.60
N LEU A 440 0.78 4.51 15.85
CA LEU A 440 2.09 5.01 16.28
C LEU A 440 3.03 3.88 16.74
N SER A 441 2.48 2.92 17.48
CA SER A 441 3.25 1.82 18.08
C SER A 441 2.34 0.68 18.47
N LYS A 442 2.89 -0.54 18.53
CA LYS A 442 2.22 -1.73 19.07
C LYS A 442 3.21 -2.58 19.86
N LYS A 443 2.78 -3.12 21.00
CA LYS A 443 3.67 -3.91 21.87
C LYS A 443 2.85 -4.81 22.80
N ASN A 444 3.35 -6.03 23.01
CA ASN A 444 2.85 -6.91 24.06
C ASN A 444 3.35 -6.43 25.42
N ILE A 445 2.42 -6.08 26.32
CA ILE A 445 2.72 -5.67 27.69
C ILE A 445 2.32 -6.81 28.63
N THR A 446 3.28 -7.29 29.40
CA THR A 446 3.08 -8.40 30.34
C THR A 446 2.38 -7.93 31.62
N ARG A 447 2.02 -8.89 32.49
CA ARG A 447 1.43 -8.67 33.82
C ARG A 447 2.23 -7.77 34.78
N LYS A 448 3.44 -7.32 34.42
CA LYS A 448 4.23 -6.38 35.23
C LYS A 448 4.06 -4.92 34.79
N GLY A 449 3.20 -4.65 33.82
CA GLY A 449 3.16 -3.36 33.13
C GLY A 449 4.38 -3.18 32.22
N GLY A 450 4.55 -1.97 31.71
CA GLY A 450 5.71 -1.64 30.88
C GLY A 450 5.59 -0.28 30.24
N TYR A 451 6.51 0.01 29.32
CA TYR A 451 6.49 1.23 28.52
C TYR A 451 6.34 0.90 27.04
N MET A 452 5.69 1.82 26.33
CA MET A 452 5.64 1.86 24.89
C MET A 452 6.45 3.03 24.39
N GLU A 453 7.20 2.77 23.33
CA GLU A 453 8.00 3.78 22.63
C GLU A 453 7.33 4.08 21.31
N PHE A 454 7.22 5.36 20.99
CA PHE A 454 6.64 5.84 19.75
C PHE A 454 7.27 7.15 19.34
N TYR A 455 7.07 7.56 18.10
CA TYR A 455 7.48 8.87 17.62
C TYR A 455 6.24 9.52 17.06
N ILE A 456 6.09 10.82 17.29
CA ILE A 456 5.12 11.60 16.55
C ILE A 456 5.82 12.19 15.34
N PRO A 457 5.32 11.96 14.13
CA PRO A 457 5.94 12.52 12.94
C PRO A 457 6.04 14.07 12.99
N SER A 458 7.22 14.71 12.79
CA SER A 458 7.41 16.16 12.46
C SER A 458 6.72 16.72 11.18
N ILE A 459 5.51 16.28 10.88
CA ILE A 459 4.70 16.71 9.73
C ILE A 459 3.48 17.50 10.22
N PHE A 460 3.23 17.49 11.52
CA PHE A 460 2.22 18.36 12.11
C PHE A 460 2.68 19.82 12.00
N VAL A 461 1.76 20.76 12.14
CA VAL A 461 2.14 22.16 12.38
C VAL A 461 2.40 22.31 13.87
N ASP A 462 3.23 23.27 14.27
CA ASP A 462 3.35 23.63 15.69
C ASP A 462 1.97 23.93 16.29
N ASP A 463 1.82 23.51 17.55
CA ASP A 463 0.59 23.58 18.33
C ASP A 463 -0.60 22.75 17.80
N TYR A 464 -0.36 21.84 16.83
CA TYR A 464 -1.38 20.89 16.41
C TYR A 464 -1.82 20.01 17.57
N CYS A 465 -3.13 20.01 17.85
CA CYS A 465 -3.72 19.19 18.90
C CYS A 465 -4.14 17.82 18.34
N CYS A 466 -3.68 16.74 18.95
CA CYS A 466 -4.12 15.39 18.64
C CYS A 466 -4.39 14.56 19.91
N ASN A 467 -5.06 13.42 19.76
CA ASN A 467 -5.24 12.45 20.83
C ASN A 467 -4.26 11.30 20.66
N ILE A 468 -3.53 10.95 21.71
CA ILE A 468 -2.85 9.66 21.80
C ILE A 468 -3.82 8.67 22.41
N ILE A 469 -4.22 7.71 21.60
CA ILE A 469 -5.20 6.70 21.94
C ILE A 469 -4.47 5.39 22.22
N CYS A 470 -4.66 4.86 23.41
CA CYS A 470 -4.29 3.50 23.78
C CYS A 470 -5.49 2.59 23.58
N GLU A 471 -5.32 1.55 22.77
CA GLU A 471 -6.38 0.61 22.45
C GLU A 471 -5.96 -0.81 22.80
N ILE A 472 -6.86 -1.49 23.51
CA ILE A 472 -6.67 -2.84 24.04
C ILE A 472 -7.90 -3.65 23.66
N PHE A 473 -7.87 -4.15 22.43
CA PHE A 473 -8.96 -4.88 21.81
C PHE A 473 -9.43 -6.07 22.64
N GLU A 474 -8.53 -6.80 23.29
CA GLU A 474 -8.87 -8.00 24.10
C GLU A 474 -9.90 -7.75 25.20
N PHE A 475 -9.95 -6.52 25.70
CA PHE A 475 -10.90 -6.10 26.72
C PHE A 475 -11.88 -5.07 26.19
N ASN A 476 -11.79 -4.76 24.89
CA ASN A 476 -12.55 -3.70 24.25
C ASN A 476 -12.38 -2.39 25.05
N ILE A 477 -11.16 -2.08 25.50
CA ILE A 477 -10.84 -0.89 26.30
C ILE A 477 -10.09 0.13 25.46
N ILE A 478 -10.44 1.40 25.65
CA ILE A 478 -9.73 2.55 25.10
C ILE A 478 -9.39 3.56 26.20
N ASP A 479 -8.17 4.09 26.18
CA ASP A 479 -7.78 5.31 26.90
C ASP A 479 -7.30 6.33 25.87
N ALA A 480 -7.56 7.61 26.10
CA ALA A 480 -7.15 8.66 25.18
C ALA A 480 -6.71 9.89 25.95
N LYS A 481 -5.53 10.41 25.61
CA LYS A 481 -5.03 11.65 26.18
C LYS A 481 -4.72 12.66 25.08
N LYS A 482 -5.17 13.90 25.27
CA LYS A 482 -4.86 15.02 24.39
C LYS A 482 -3.40 15.43 24.54
N VAL A 483 -2.74 15.70 23.41
CA VAL A 483 -1.37 16.22 23.35
C VAL A 483 -1.28 17.32 22.29
N LYS A 484 -0.39 18.27 22.50
CA LYS A 484 0.04 19.27 21.50
C LYS A 484 1.35 18.82 20.86
N ILE A 485 1.49 19.02 19.56
CA ILE A 485 2.73 18.71 18.85
C ILE A 485 3.56 19.97 18.70
N GLN A 486 4.84 19.88 19.04
CA GLN A 486 5.81 20.95 18.80
C GLN A 486 7.00 20.41 18.00
N HIS A 487 7.56 21.24 17.13
CA HIS A 487 8.80 21.00 16.44
C HIS A 487 9.90 21.57 17.33
N GLY A 488 10.86 20.74 17.72
CA GLY A 488 11.99 21.18 18.53
C GLY A 488 12.94 22.15 17.82
N TYR A 489 12.60 22.60 16.61
CA TYR A 489 13.41 23.43 15.73
C TYR A 489 12.51 24.34 14.90
N ASN A 490 12.94 25.59 14.64
CA ASN A 490 12.31 26.54 13.71
C ASN A 490 12.43 26.05 12.26
N LEU A 491 11.78 24.92 11.94
CA LEU A 491 11.64 24.42 10.59
C LEU A 491 10.51 25.18 9.91
N PRO A 492 10.68 25.66 8.67
CA PRO A 492 9.52 26.14 7.93
C PRO A 492 8.55 24.98 7.73
N SER A 493 7.26 25.33 7.71
CA SER A 493 6.09 24.43 7.70
C SER A 493 6.02 23.46 6.52
N ASN A 494 6.98 23.50 5.59
CA ASN A 494 7.03 22.70 4.38
C ASN A 494 8.16 21.64 4.35
N ILE A 495 8.98 21.48 5.40
CA ILE A 495 10.09 20.51 5.43
C ILE A 495 9.81 19.34 6.38
N MET A 496 9.89 18.11 5.87
CA MET A 496 9.48 16.89 6.59
C MET A 496 10.63 15.85 6.61
N ILE A 497 11.29 15.61 7.76
CA ILE A 497 12.49 14.74 7.88
C ILE A 497 12.20 13.44 8.64
N TYR A 498 12.46 12.25 8.04
CA TYR A 498 12.17 10.96 8.71
C TYR A 498 13.09 9.77 8.44
N LYS A 499 12.97 8.78 9.32
CA LYS A 499 13.48 7.42 9.13
C LYS A 499 12.51 6.57 8.32
N ARG A 500 13.08 5.70 7.48
CA ARG A 500 12.39 4.74 6.62
C ARG A 500 11.25 3.93 7.26
N LYS A 501 11.41 3.52 8.51
CA LYS A 501 10.39 2.72 9.23
C LYS A 501 9.06 3.46 9.45
N TYR A 502 9.00 4.78 9.25
CA TYR A 502 7.82 5.60 9.49
C TYR A 502 7.03 5.97 8.22
N TYR A 503 7.37 5.40 7.06
CA TYR A 503 6.73 5.71 5.78
C TYR A 503 5.19 5.64 5.80
N HIS A 504 4.61 4.67 6.50
CA HIS A 504 3.15 4.53 6.59
C HIS A 504 2.47 5.65 7.37
N LEU A 505 3.07 6.07 8.49
CA LEU A 505 2.57 7.22 9.27
C LEU A 505 2.63 8.49 8.43
N ILE A 506 3.72 8.69 7.71
CA ILE A 506 3.94 9.87 6.86
C ILE A 506 2.89 9.94 5.77
N TYR A 507 2.66 8.84 5.05
CA TYR A 507 1.71 8.82 3.95
C TYR A 507 0.27 9.09 4.42
N ASN A 508 -0.17 8.40 5.48
CA ASN A 508 -1.53 8.54 5.99
C ASN A 508 -1.81 9.97 6.50
N LEU A 509 -0.82 10.60 7.12
CA LEU A 509 -0.97 11.96 7.63
C LEU A 509 -0.70 13.04 6.56
N TYR A 510 0.19 12.81 5.59
CA TYR A 510 0.36 13.66 4.41
C TYR A 510 -0.98 13.84 3.68
N CYS A 511 -1.67 12.73 3.41
CA CYS A 511 -3.00 12.76 2.78
C CYS A 511 -4.05 13.52 3.60
N LYS A 512 -3.78 13.80 4.88
CA LYS A 512 -4.65 14.57 5.76
C LYS A 512 -4.26 16.05 5.79
N ILE A 513 -2.96 16.36 5.86
CA ILE A 513 -2.46 17.74 5.81
C ILE A 513 -2.82 18.39 4.48
N GLU A 514 -2.62 17.68 3.36
CA GLU A 514 -3.01 18.14 2.02
C GLU A 514 -4.52 18.42 1.93
N LYS A 515 -5.37 17.69 2.68
CA LYS A 515 -6.81 17.94 2.74
C LYS A 515 -7.17 19.16 3.60
N ILE A 516 -6.42 19.41 4.68
CA ILE A 516 -6.68 20.51 5.61
C ILE A 516 -6.19 21.83 5.01
N ASN A 517 -5.03 21.82 4.36
CA ASN A 517 -4.48 22.99 3.70
C ASN A 517 -3.78 22.58 2.39
N PRO A 518 -4.49 22.66 1.25
CA PRO A 518 -3.96 22.25 -0.05
C PRO A 518 -2.83 23.15 -0.57
N GLU A 519 -2.59 24.32 0.03
CA GLU A 519 -1.47 25.20 -0.33
C GLU A 519 -0.13 24.74 0.28
N ILE A 520 -0.15 23.82 1.24
CA ILE A 520 1.07 23.29 1.86
C ILE A 520 1.69 22.21 0.95
N MET A 521 2.58 22.63 0.06
CA MET A 521 3.50 21.73 -0.64
C MET A 521 4.64 21.33 0.29
N CYS A 522 4.51 20.18 0.96
CA CYS A 522 5.58 19.66 1.80
C CYS A 522 6.61 18.85 1.00
N SER A 523 7.89 19.21 1.16
CA SER A 523 9.03 18.42 0.69
C SER A 523 9.48 17.45 1.78
N ILE A 524 9.49 16.14 1.46
CA ILE A 524 9.87 15.08 2.38
C ILE A 524 11.31 14.65 2.12
N TYR A 525 12.15 14.77 3.14
CA TYR A 525 13.54 14.34 3.15
C TYR A 525 13.70 13.09 4.02
N PHE A 526 14.47 12.11 3.58
CA PHE A 526 14.74 10.90 4.36
C PHE A 526 16.20 10.82 4.82
N ALA A 527 16.38 10.54 6.11
CA ALA A 527 17.71 10.33 6.70
C ALA A 527 18.13 8.86 6.54
N ASN A 528 19.31 8.64 5.96
CA ASN A 528 19.93 7.32 5.89
C ASN A 528 20.54 6.91 7.26
N LYS A 529 20.65 5.61 7.53
CA LYS A 529 20.94 5.03 8.86
C LYS A 529 22.27 5.47 9.50
N SER A 530 23.19 6.06 8.74
CA SER A 530 24.56 6.36 9.16
C SER A 530 24.86 7.84 9.43
N VAL A 531 23.90 8.76 9.20
CA VAL A 531 24.13 10.20 9.36
C VAL A 531 22.84 10.87 9.82
N SER A 532 22.87 11.53 11.00
CA SER A 532 21.77 12.40 11.41
C SER A 532 21.89 13.71 10.66
N HIS A 533 21.06 13.88 9.63
CA HIS A 533 20.93 15.15 8.92
C HIS A 533 19.85 15.98 9.61
N TYR A 534 20.16 17.23 9.93
CA TYR A 534 19.15 18.23 10.25
C TYR A 534 19.07 19.21 9.09
N VAL A 535 17.87 19.42 8.56
CA VAL A 535 17.64 20.35 7.45
C VAL A 535 16.88 21.52 8.02
N TYR A 536 17.52 22.68 8.15
CA TYR A 536 16.84 23.92 8.52
C TYR A 536 16.76 24.83 7.29
N SER A 537 15.70 25.62 7.19
CA SER A 537 15.70 26.72 6.23
C SER A 537 15.77 28.04 6.97
N ASN A 538 16.80 28.81 6.64
CA ASN A 538 17.00 30.17 7.11
C ASN A 538 17.11 31.03 5.85
N ASN A 539 16.20 31.98 5.68
CA ASN A 539 16.17 32.90 4.53
C ASN A 539 16.24 32.22 3.14
N GLY A 540 15.56 31.09 2.94
CA GLY A 540 15.50 30.42 1.63
C GLY A 540 16.70 29.54 1.28
N HIS A 541 17.69 29.41 2.17
CA HIS A 541 18.79 28.46 2.04
C HIS A 541 18.47 27.15 2.76
N ILE A 542 18.82 26.01 2.18
CA ILE A 542 18.69 24.69 2.83
C ILE A 542 20.01 24.41 3.55
N LEU A 543 19.98 24.40 4.88
CA LEU A 543 21.15 24.15 5.73
C LEU A 543 21.11 22.70 6.20
N ILE A 544 22.04 21.89 5.68
CA ILE A 544 22.16 20.47 6.01
C ILE A 544 23.29 20.30 7.01
N GLU A 545 22.97 19.93 8.24
CA GLU A 545 23.95 19.61 9.28
C GLU A 545 24.18 18.09 9.33
N CYS A 546 25.38 17.66 8.93
CA CYS A 546 25.80 16.27 8.91
C CYS A 546 26.64 15.95 10.14
N LYS A 547 26.18 15.02 10.98
CA LYS A 547 27.03 14.43 12.03
C LYS A 547 27.66 13.15 11.51
N THR A 548 28.95 13.20 11.19
CA THR A 548 29.76 11.98 10.98
C THR A 548 30.27 11.49 12.34
N ARG A 549 30.88 10.30 12.39
CA ARG A 549 31.41 9.73 13.66
C ARG A 549 32.46 10.64 14.33
N GLU A 550 33.05 11.58 13.60
CA GLU A 550 34.20 12.37 14.06
C GLU A 550 34.05 13.90 13.88
N LYS A 551 33.02 14.41 13.17
CA LYS A 551 32.81 15.86 13.01
C LYS A 551 31.35 16.24 12.70
N ILE A 552 31.00 17.49 13.00
CA ILE A 552 29.77 18.13 12.52
C ILE A 552 30.15 19.02 11.33
N GLU A 553 29.57 18.76 10.17
CA GLU A 553 29.74 19.59 8.97
C GLU A 553 28.42 20.27 8.60
N LYS A 554 28.47 21.56 8.29
CA LYS A 554 27.31 22.35 7.85
C LYS A 554 27.44 22.64 6.36
N ILE A 555 26.51 22.11 5.57
CA ILE A 555 26.39 22.37 4.14
C ILE A 555 25.28 23.41 3.94
N ILE A 556 25.60 24.57 3.37
CA ILE A 556 24.63 25.60 3.04
C ILE A 556 24.31 25.46 1.54
N LEU A 557 23.08 25.08 1.21
CA LEU A 557 22.58 25.10 -0.16
C LEU A 557 21.88 26.43 -0.42
N THR A 558 22.47 27.24 -1.28
CA THR A 558 21.94 28.53 -1.74
C THR A 558 20.76 28.32 -2.70
N PRO A 559 19.66 29.10 -2.60
CA PRO A 559 18.65 29.08 -3.64
C PRO A 559 19.27 29.73 -4.88
N VAL A 560 19.51 28.93 -5.92
CA VAL A 560 19.89 29.44 -7.24
C VAL A 560 18.76 29.05 -8.18
N GLU A 561 18.16 30.04 -8.84
CA GLU A 561 17.07 29.85 -9.82
C GLU A 561 17.48 28.95 -11.01
N HIS A 562 18.77 28.71 -11.21
CA HIS A 562 19.28 27.73 -12.16
C HIS A 562 20.56 27.09 -11.62
N LEU A 563 20.45 25.89 -11.03
CA LEU A 563 21.59 25.01 -10.76
C LEU A 563 21.70 24.00 -11.90
N ASP A 564 22.67 24.22 -12.79
CA ASP A 564 23.17 23.22 -13.73
C ASP A 564 24.14 22.32 -12.96
N VAL A 565 23.69 21.11 -12.62
CA VAL A 565 24.42 20.15 -11.77
C VAL A 565 25.36 19.26 -12.60
N THR A 566 25.80 19.73 -13.77
CA THR A 566 26.67 18.95 -14.65
C THR A 566 28.15 18.97 -14.27
N ASN A 567 28.60 19.87 -13.37
CA ASN A 567 30.01 19.98 -12.97
C ASN A 567 30.19 20.28 -11.48
N VAL A 568 30.03 19.29 -10.60
CA VAL A 568 30.68 19.30 -9.28
C VAL A 568 31.67 18.14 -9.24
N ASP A 569 32.83 18.38 -9.86
CA ASP A 569 34.00 17.54 -9.76
C ASP A 569 34.86 18.04 -8.58
N TYR A 570 34.94 17.22 -7.51
CA TYR A 570 35.85 17.30 -6.36
C TYR A 570 35.68 18.50 -5.40
N ILE A 571 35.80 18.21 -4.09
CA ILE A 571 36.04 19.21 -3.04
C ILE A 571 37.55 19.45 -2.98
N VAL A 572 37.97 20.68 -3.25
CA VAL A 572 39.37 21.15 -3.13
C VAL A 572 39.73 21.27 -1.63
N PHE A 573 40.89 20.73 -1.25
CA PHE A 573 41.51 20.98 0.05
C PHE A 573 42.48 22.16 -0.09
N ASP A 574 42.20 23.28 0.56
CA ASP A 574 43.16 24.38 0.69
C ASP A 574 44.03 24.22 1.95
N ASP A 575 45.33 24.09 1.68
CA ASP A 575 46.54 24.40 2.44
C ASP A 575 46.85 23.82 3.84
N VAL A 576 48.03 23.18 3.87
CA VAL A 576 48.85 22.72 5.02
C VAL A 576 49.94 23.77 5.30
N PRO A 577 50.35 24.04 6.56
CA PRO A 577 51.69 23.59 7.01
C PRO A 577 51.78 23.26 8.54
N PRO A 578 52.92 22.75 9.05
CA PRO A 578 53.49 21.42 8.90
C PRO A 578 53.48 20.59 10.21
N LEU A 579 53.82 19.31 10.09
CA LEU A 579 53.99 18.24 11.10
C LEU A 579 54.67 18.63 12.44
N PRO A 580 54.46 17.85 13.51
CA PRO A 580 55.31 16.67 13.75
C PRO A 580 54.55 15.35 13.94
N ILE A 581 55.26 14.32 13.51
CA ILE A 581 54.98 12.88 13.48
C ILE A 581 54.71 12.32 14.88
N ASP A 582 53.77 11.38 15.03
CA ASP A 582 53.91 10.31 16.04
C ASP A 582 53.25 8.98 15.64
N ILE A 583 53.81 7.91 16.19
CA ILE A 583 53.95 6.55 15.70
C ILE A 583 52.70 5.71 15.98
N SER A 584 51.95 5.31 14.94
CA SER A 584 50.88 4.29 15.07
C SER A 584 50.64 3.43 13.83
N TYR A 585 51.14 3.81 12.65
CA TYR A 585 50.88 3.11 11.39
C TYR A 585 51.72 1.86 11.14
N VAL A 586 52.77 1.61 11.94
CA VAL A 586 53.64 0.43 11.77
C VAL A 586 52.96 -0.85 12.25
N LEU A 587 52.03 -0.79 13.22
CA LEU A 587 51.38 -1.97 13.78
C LEU A 587 50.21 -2.49 12.93
N ILE A 588 49.52 -1.63 12.18
CA ILE A 588 48.40 -2.03 11.32
C ILE A 588 48.92 -2.68 10.02
N ALA A 589 50.02 -2.18 9.47
CA ALA A 589 50.65 -2.75 8.28
C ALA A 589 51.17 -4.17 8.52
N ILE A 590 51.76 -4.44 9.69
CA ILE A 590 52.23 -5.79 10.09
C ILE A 590 51.05 -6.77 10.23
N PHE A 591 49.89 -6.30 10.70
CA PHE A 591 48.69 -7.15 10.87
C PHE A 591 48.07 -7.57 9.52
N ILE A 592 48.07 -6.67 8.53
CA ILE A 592 47.54 -6.95 7.18
C ILE A 592 48.44 -7.94 6.43
N ILE A 593 49.76 -7.84 6.60
CA ILE A 593 50.72 -8.76 5.97
C ILE A 593 50.54 -10.19 6.51
N LEU A 594 50.33 -10.36 7.82
CA LEU A 594 50.15 -11.68 8.43
C LEU A 594 48.86 -12.40 7.98
N ILE A 595 47.77 -11.64 7.78
CA ILE A 595 46.50 -12.19 7.25
C ILE A 595 46.66 -12.62 5.78
N GLY A 596 47.40 -11.83 4.98
CA GLY A 596 47.71 -12.16 3.60
C GLY A 596 48.50 -13.46 3.45
N VAL A 597 49.48 -13.70 4.33
CA VAL A 597 50.27 -14.94 4.35
C VAL A 597 49.42 -16.16 4.76
N PHE A 598 48.50 -15.99 5.71
CA PHE A 598 47.62 -17.07 6.15
C PHE A 598 46.63 -17.52 5.06
N LEU A 599 46.08 -16.57 4.30
CA LEU A 599 45.20 -16.87 3.16
C LEU A 599 45.95 -17.50 1.99
N PHE A 600 47.20 -17.08 1.75
CA PHE A 600 48.07 -17.65 0.72
C PHE A 600 48.39 -19.13 0.96
N MET A 601 48.68 -19.52 2.21
CA MET A 601 48.92 -20.94 2.55
C MET A 601 47.67 -21.82 2.37
N LYS A 602 46.48 -21.27 2.59
CA LYS A 602 45.21 -22.00 2.48
C LYS A 602 44.75 -22.21 1.03
N CYS A 603 45.13 -21.33 0.12
CA CYS A 603 44.82 -21.46 -1.31
C CYS A 603 45.78 -22.40 -2.05
N LYS A 604 47.03 -22.53 -1.59
CA LYS A 604 48.02 -23.45 -2.20
C LYS A 604 47.72 -24.94 -1.94
N SER A 605 46.96 -25.27 -0.88
CA SER A 605 46.57 -26.64 -0.56
C SER A 605 45.38 -27.18 -1.37
N LYS A 606 44.77 -26.36 -2.24
CA LYS A 606 43.60 -26.73 -3.06
C LYS A 606 43.81 -26.62 -4.58
N GLY A 607 45.06 -26.44 -5.03
CA GLY A 607 45.44 -26.66 -6.43
C GLY A 607 45.01 -25.59 -7.44
N HIS A 608 44.55 -24.41 -7.02
CA HIS A 608 44.22 -23.33 -7.95
C HIS A 608 45.44 -22.42 -8.24
N LYS A 609 45.74 -22.19 -9.54
CA LYS A 609 46.74 -21.22 -9.99
C LYS A 609 46.15 -19.80 -9.94
N VAL A 610 46.85 -18.87 -9.29
CA VAL A 610 46.52 -17.43 -9.27
C VAL A 610 47.70 -16.68 -9.88
N SER A 611 47.43 -15.82 -10.86
CA SER A 611 48.40 -14.84 -11.39
C SER A 611 47.80 -13.45 -11.35
N PHE A 612 48.51 -12.51 -10.73
CA PHE A 612 48.32 -11.07 -10.91
C PHE A 612 49.62 -10.48 -11.48
N PRO A 613 49.57 -9.64 -12.52
CA PRO A 613 50.72 -8.88 -12.95
C PRO A 613 50.74 -7.51 -12.25
N TYR A 614 51.98 -7.11 -11.97
CA TYR A 614 52.46 -5.81 -11.54
C TYR A 614 52.64 -5.52 -10.05
N GLN A 615 53.87 -5.07 -9.84
CA GLN A 615 54.69 -4.80 -8.68
C GLN A 615 55.37 -3.44 -9.03
N PRO A 616 56.19 -2.84 -8.15
CA PRO A 616 55.78 -1.85 -7.17
C PRO A 616 56.64 -0.58 -7.28
N LEU A 617 56.54 0.30 -6.29
CA LEU A 617 57.64 1.04 -5.61
C LEU A 617 56.94 2.13 -4.78
N ILE A 618 56.34 1.73 -3.64
CA ILE A 618 56.92 1.59 -2.28
C ILE A 618 57.34 2.94 -1.73
#